data_AF-A0A942BGR2-F1
#
_entry.id   AF-A0A942BGR2-F1
#
_cell.length_a   1.000
_cell.length_b   1.000
_cell.length_c   1.000
_cell.angle_alpha   90.00
_cell.angle_beta   90.00
_cell.angle_gamma   90.00
#
_symmetry.space_group_name_H-M   'P 1'
#
loop_
_entity.id
_entity.type
_entity.pdbx_description
1 polymer ?
#
loop_
_entity_poly.entity_id
_entity_poly.type
_entity_poly.pdbx_seq_one_letter_code
_entity_poly.pdbx_strand_id
1 'polypeptide(L)'
;MANIFIHASALASAVIAFPTGSQIQQRFRGLFRRAQPSEIAGAPTLSREGGWQFIRCDDEFAFDEWLRRDEHGLPNMMGEEDSLGSHLLIELYGCNEQSLKHEHSVGKAMRDAAVESEATVVAESFHEFKPWGVSGAVIIQESHYTIHTWPEHKYAAVDLFYCGGTVQVHQAVNLLRKRFQPERMKFLVVRRGLQSEVTHP
;
A
#
# COMPACT_ATOMS: atom_id res chain seq x y z
N MET A 1 25.64 65.36 11.15
CA MET A 1 24.85 64.93 12.32
C MET A 1 23.71 65.91 12.52
N ALA A 2 22.45 65.47 12.36
CA ALA A 2 21.23 66.01 12.97
C ALA A 2 20.04 65.18 12.46
N ASN A 3 19.35 64.48 13.35
CA ASN A 3 18.03 63.88 13.10
C ASN A 3 16.95 64.97 13.09
N ILE A 4 15.85 64.75 12.37
CA ILE A 4 14.46 65.07 12.77
C ILE A 4 13.47 64.32 11.85
N PHE A 5 12.31 64.04 12.45
CA PHE A 5 11.28 63.05 12.16
C PHE A 5 10.11 63.52 11.25
N ILE A 6 9.38 62.52 10.73
CA ILE A 6 7.93 62.43 10.38
C ILE A 6 7.40 63.19 9.14
N HIS A 7 6.86 62.43 8.15
CA HIS A 7 5.41 62.42 7.91
C HIS A 7 4.91 61.25 7.06
N ALA A 8 3.74 60.77 7.47
CA ALA A 8 2.94 59.70 6.90
C ALA A 8 2.40 60.02 5.50
N SER A 9 2.19 58.99 4.69
CA SER A 9 1.32 59.05 3.51
C SER A 9 0.55 57.74 3.34
N ALA A 10 -0.77 57.85 3.45
CA ALA A 10 -1.75 56.80 3.21
C ALA A 10 -1.68 56.29 1.77
N LEU A 11 -1.74 54.98 1.58
CA LEU A 11 -1.92 54.35 0.28
C LEU A 11 -3.38 53.94 0.11
N ALA A 12 -4.01 54.55 -0.91
CA ALA A 12 -5.39 54.39 -1.30
C ALA A 12 -5.67 52.98 -1.87
N SER A 13 -6.79 52.40 -1.46
CA SER A 13 -7.34 51.19 -2.06
C SER A 13 -7.91 51.49 -3.45
N ALA A 14 -7.28 50.96 -4.51
CA ALA A 14 -7.87 50.94 -5.84
C ALA A 14 -8.83 49.74 -5.95
N VAL A 15 -10.14 50.01 -5.98
CA VAL A 15 -11.17 49.03 -6.34
C VAL A 15 -11.21 48.94 -7.86
N ILE A 16 -10.76 47.80 -8.41
CA ILE A 16 -10.88 47.51 -9.85
C ILE A 16 -12.22 46.84 -10.08
N ALA A 17 -13.13 47.52 -10.78
CA ALA A 17 -14.40 46.96 -11.24
C ALA A 17 -14.16 46.04 -12.45
N PHE A 18 -14.68 44.81 -12.41
CA PHE A 18 -14.65 43.88 -13.54
C PHE A 18 -15.93 44.04 -14.39
N PRO A 19 -15.84 44.03 -15.74
CA PRO A 19 -17.01 44.12 -16.59
C PRO A 19 -17.82 42.82 -16.52
N THR A 20 -19.13 42.99 -16.48
CA THR A 20 -20.14 41.94 -16.57
C THR A 20 -20.09 41.22 -17.92
N GLY A 21 -19.91 39.90 -17.88
CA GLY A 21 -20.36 38.97 -18.91
C GLY A 21 -19.42 38.77 -20.10
N SER A 22 -18.67 37.65 -20.08
CA SER A 22 -18.24 36.99 -21.32
C SER A 22 -18.15 35.48 -21.10
N GLN A 23 -18.52 34.73 -22.14
CA GLN A 23 -18.66 33.26 -22.22
C GLN A 23 -17.35 32.47 -22.04
N ILE A 24 -16.35 33.01 -21.35
CA ILE A 24 -15.04 32.39 -21.15
C ILE A 24 -15.04 31.45 -19.91
N GLN A 25 -16.02 31.56 -19.02
CA GLN A 25 -16.14 30.72 -17.83
C GLN A 25 -16.59 29.27 -18.08
N GLN A 26 -17.04 28.90 -19.27
CA GLN A 26 -17.52 27.53 -19.55
C GLN A 26 -16.48 26.60 -20.21
N ARG A 27 -15.27 27.07 -20.55
CA ARG A 27 -14.25 26.24 -21.23
C ARG A 27 -13.09 25.74 -20.36
N PHE A 28 -13.02 26.13 -19.08
CA PHE A 28 -11.93 25.72 -18.17
C PHE A 28 -12.42 24.94 -16.93
N ARG A 29 -13.59 24.31 -16.99
CA ARG A 29 -14.09 23.41 -15.92
C ARG A 29 -13.74 21.92 -16.12
N GLY A 30 -13.00 21.58 -17.17
CA GLY A 30 -12.73 20.19 -17.58
C GLY A 30 -11.33 19.65 -17.28
N LEU A 31 -10.39 20.47 -16.80
CA LEU A 31 -9.08 20.01 -16.32
C LEU A 31 -9.02 20.31 -14.82
N PHE A 32 -8.57 19.34 -14.03
CA PHE A 32 -8.64 19.30 -12.56
C PHE A 32 -9.99 18.86 -11.98
N ARG A 33 -10.39 17.62 -12.29
CA ARG A 33 -11.04 16.79 -11.28
C ARG A 33 -9.98 16.49 -10.22
N ARG A 34 -9.80 17.43 -9.29
CA ARG A 34 -9.03 17.19 -8.06
C ARG A 34 -9.71 16.00 -7.40
N ALA A 35 -9.03 14.86 -7.31
CA ALA A 35 -9.49 13.77 -6.47
C ALA A 35 -9.80 14.37 -5.11
N GLN A 36 -11.07 14.30 -4.70
CA GLN A 36 -11.44 14.65 -3.34
C GLN A 36 -10.57 13.75 -2.44
N PRO A 37 -9.78 14.30 -1.50
CA PRO A 37 -9.18 13.48 -0.47
C PRO A 37 -10.33 12.70 0.19
N SER A 38 -10.24 11.38 0.17
CA SER A 38 -11.24 10.53 0.80
C SER A 38 -11.41 10.96 2.25
N GLU A 39 -12.68 11.09 2.66
CA GLU A 39 -13.08 11.22 4.06
C GLU A 39 -12.25 10.24 4.90
N ILE A 40 -11.51 10.78 5.89
CA ILE A 40 -10.68 10.08 6.87
C ILE A 40 -10.37 8.63 6.49
N ALA A 41 -9.25 8.44 5.79
CA ALA A 41 -8.45 7.21 5.80
C ALA A 41 -8.75 6.34 7.04
N GLY A 42 -9.58 5.30 6.88
CA GLY A 42 -9.98 4.47 8.01
C GLY A 42 -8.78 3.71 8.55
N ALA A 43 -8.49 3.86 9.85
CA ALA A 43 -7.46 3.06 10.51
C ALA A 43 -7.73 1.55 10.29
N PRO A 44 -6.68 0.69 10.29
CA PRO A 44 -6.87 -0.76 10.24
C PRO A 44 -7.92 -1.22 11.27
N THR A 45 -8.81 -2.13 10.86
CA THR A 45 -9.92 -2.60 11.69
C THR A 45 -9.76 -4.08 12.01
N LEU A 46 -9.70 -4.39 13.32
CA LEU A 46 -9.66 -5.75 13.83
C LEU A 46 -11.08 -6.33 13.90
N SER A 47 -11.26 -7.55 13.39
CA SER A 47 -12.51 -8.31 13.49
C SER A 47 -12.23 -9.79 13.74
N ARG A 48 -13.19 -10.47 14.39
CA ARG A 48 -13.14 -11.91 14.65
C ARG A 48 -14.41 -12.59 14.16
N GLU A 49 -14.27 -13.64 13.37
CA GLU A 49 -15.42 -14.37 12.81
C GLU A 49 -15.05 -15.85 12.65
N GLY A 50 -15.84 -16.74 13.26
CA GLY A 50 -15.64 -18.19 13.12
C GLY A 50 -14.27 -18.71 13.56
N GLY A 51 -13.67 -18.11 14.60
CA GLY A 51 -12.31 -18.45 15.08
C GLY A 51 -11.19 -17.71 14.34
N TRP A 52 -11.49 -17.03 13.24
CA TRP A 52 -10.49 -16.27 12.50
C TRP A 52 -10.30 -14.87 13.07
N GLN A 53 -9.07 -14.36 12.98
CA GLN A 53 -8.72 -12.97 13.29
C GLN A 53 -8.28 -12.25 12.01
N PHE A 54 -8.98 -11.16 11.69
CA PHE A 54 -8.79 -10.37 10.47
C PHE A 54 -8.47 -8.92 10.78
N ILE A 55 -7.52 -8.34 10.06
CA ILE A 55 -7.29 -6.89 10.04
C ILE A 55 -7.53 -6.37 8.63
N ARG A 56 -8.53 -5.51 8.46
CA ARG A 56 -8.89 -4.93 7.16
C ARG A 56 -8.45 -3.48 7.08
N CYS A 57 -7.85 -3.10 5.96
CA CYS A 57 -7.53 -1.71 5.68
C CYS A 57 -7.62 -1.42 4.18
N ASP A 58 -8.49 -0.49 3.82
CA ASP A 58 -8.67 -0.03 2.44
C ASP A 58 -7.95 1.32 2.20
N ASP A 59 -7.30 1.87 3.24
CA ASP A 59 -6.47 3.08 3.16
C ASP A 59 -4.98 2.74 3.21
N GLU A 60 -4.28 3.07 2.13
CA GLU A 60 -2.87 2.73 1.98
C GLU A 60 -1.97 3.44 3.00
N PHE A 61 -2.25 4.71 3.32
CA PHE A 61 -1.41 5.49 4.23
C PHE A 61 -1.52 5.00 5.67
N ALA A 62 -2.75 4.78 6.14
CA ALA A 62 -3.01 4.24 7.47
C ALA A 62 -2.44 2.82 7.63
N PHE A 63 -2.52 1.99 6.58
CA PHE A 63 -1.92 0.66 6.59
C PHE A 63 -0.39 0.73 6.68
N ASP A 64 0.24 1.60 5.88
CA ASP A 64 1.68 1.79 5.82
C ASP A 64 2.24 2.32 7.15
N GLU A 65 1.55 3.27 7.78
CA GLU A 65 1.85 3.75 9.14
C GLU A 65 1.74 2.65 10.20
N TRP A 66 0.73 1.77 10.08
CA TRP A 66 0.57 0.65 11.00
C TRP A 66 1.65 -0.42 10.80
N LEU A 67 1.92 -0.78 9.54
CA LEU A 67 2.89 -1.82 9.17
C LEU A 67 4.34 -1.44 9.52
N ARG A 68 4.67 -0.14 9.56
CA ARG A 68 5.99 0.35 9.99
C ARG A 68 6.25 0.26 11.49
N ARG A 69 5.22 0.04 12.31
CA ARG A 69 5.36 -0.16 13.77
C ARG A 69 5.78 -1.59 14.12
N ASP A 70 6.33 -2.29 13.15
CA ASP A 70 6.73 -3.67 13.25
C ASP A 70 8.10 -3.79 13.94
N GLU A 71 8.08 -3.84 15.28
CA GLU A 71 9.29 -3.95 16.09
C GLU A 71 9.81 -5.39 16.20
N HIS A 72 9.00 -6.40 15.88
CA HIS A 72 9.29 -7.82 16.11
C HIS A 72 8.95 -8.74 14.92
N GLY A 73 8.78 -8.17 13.72
CA GLY A 73 8.41 -8.92 12.52
C GLY A 73 6.94 -9.37 12.49
N LEU A 74 6.07 -8.80 13.31
CA LEU A 74 4.59 -8.90 13.26
C LEU A 74 3.99 -7.60 13.83
N PRO A 75 3.47 -6.67 13.01
CA PRO A 75 2.79 -5.48 13.53
C PRO A 75 1.49 -5.91 14.21
N ASN A 76 1.28 -5.56 15.48
CA ASN A 76 0.10 -5.98 16.23
C ASN A 76 -0.83 -4.79 16.57
N MET A 77 -2.13 -5.04 16.62
CA MET A 77 -3.13 -4.09 17.11
C MET A 77 -3.46 -4.32 18.59
N MET A 78 -3.90 -3.28 19.29
CA MET A 78 -4.40 -3.45 20.68
C MET A 78 -5.61 -4.38 20.68
N GLY A 79 -5.59 -5.39 21.56
CA GLY A 79 -6.64 -6.40 21.67
C GLY A 79 -6.49 -7.55 20.66
N GLU A 80 -5.41 -7.56 19.89
CA GLU A 80 -5.02 -8.67 19.02
C GLU A 80 -4.40 -9.82 19.82
N GLU A 81 -4.68 -11.06 19.41
CA GLU A 81 -4.01 -12.25 19.95
C GLU A 81 -2.75 -12.59 19.14
N ASP A 82 -1.71 -13.05 19.85
CA ASP A 82 -0.48 -13.56 19.24
C ASP A 82 -0.75 -14.79 18.36
N SER A 83 0.13 -14.99 17.37
CA SER A 83 0.00 -16.06 16.38
C SER A 83 1.36 -16.53 15.88
N LEU A 84 1.41 -17.74 15.32
CA LEU A 84 2.63 -18.30 14.71
C LEU A 84 3.07 -17.52 13.45
N GLY A 85 2.16 -16.84 12.76
CA GLY A 85 2.51 -16.01 11.61
C GLY A 85 1.39 -15.11 11.11
N SER A 86 1.75 -14.20 10.20
CA SER A 86 0.86 -13.23 9.61
C SER A 86 0.77 -13.43 8.10
N HIS A 87 -0.45 -13.50 7.59
CA HIS A 87 -0.72 -13.66 6.17
C HIS A 87 -1.36 -12.39 5.63
N LEU A 88 -0.56 -11.60 4.91
CA LEU A 88 -1.01 -10.38 4.24
C LEU A 88 -1.54 -10.73 2.85
N LEU A 89 -2.83 -10.54 2.64
CA LEU A 89 -3.47 -10.56 1.34
C LEU A 89 -3.55 -9.13 0.82
N ILE A 90 -2.96 -8.89 -0.35
CA ILE A 90 -2.76 -7.57 -0.91
C ILE A 90 -3.35 -7.53 -2.32
N GLU A 91 -4.30 -6.63 -2.50
CA GLU A 91 -4.92 -6.34 -3.78
C GLU A 91 -4.25 -5.11 -4.39
N LEU A 92 -3.61 -5.25 -5.55
CA LEU A 92 -2.97 -4.15 -6.27
C LEU A 92 -3.82 -3.76 -7.49
N TYR A 93 -4.43 -2.58 -7.46
CA TYR A 93 -5.27 -2.07 -8.56
C TYR A 93 -4.58 -0.94 -9.32
N GLY A 94 -4.80 -0.89 -10.64
CA GLY A 94 -4.28 0.19 -11.48
C GLY A 94 -2.76 0.14 -11.66
N CYS A 95 -2.16 -1.05 -11.56
CA CYS A 95 -0.73 -1.24 -11.75
C CYS A 95 -0.25 -0.81 -13.15
N ASN A 96 1.05 -0.54 -13.26
CA ASN A 96 1.74 -0.46 -14.53
C ASN A 96 1.61 -1.81 -15.26
N GLU A 97 0.80 -1.82 -16.32
CA GLU A 97 0.49 -3.03 -17.10
C GLU A 97 1.75 -3.79 -17.54
N GLN A 98 2.80 -3.11 -17.99
CA GLN A 98 4.00 -3.77 -18.53
C GLN A 98 4.79 -4.51 -17.44
N SER A 99 4.73 -4.04 -16.20
CA SER A 99 5.42 -4.67 -15.07
C SER A 99 4.84 -6.04 -14.71
N LEU A 100 3.56 -6.28 -15.08
CA LEU A 100 2.80 -7.48 -14.74
C LEU A 100 2.85 -8.59 -15.80
N LYS A 101 3.36 -8.32 -17.00
CA LYS A 101 3.16 -9.23 -18.14
C LYS A 101 3.98 -10.50 -18.10
N HIS A 102 5.22 -10.38 -17.65
CA HIS A 102 6.24 -11.36 -17.97
C HIS A 102 6.89 -11.96 -16.73
N GLU A 103 7.23 -13.24 -16.84
CA GLU A 103 7.84 -14.00 -15.75
C GLU A 103 9.07 -13.28 -15.18
N HIS A 104 9.93 -12.79 -16.07
CA HIS A 104 11.17 -12.13 -15.66
C HIS A 104 10.92 -10.87 -14.81
N SER A 105 9.92 -10.04 -15.14
CA SER A 105 9.64 -8.82 -14.37
C SER A 105 8.96 -9.14 -13.04
N VAL A 106 7.95 -10.01 -13.07
CA VAL A 106 7.16 -10.38 -11.90
C VAL A 106 7.98 -11.22 -10.92
N GLY A 107 8.67 -12.25 -11.41
CA GLY A 107 9.50 -13.13 -10.60
C GLY A 107 10.64 -12.38 -9.92
N LYS A 108 11.32 -11.48 -10.65
CA LYS A 108 12.33 -10.63 -10.05
C LYS A 108 11.75 -9.73 -8.94
N ALA A 109 10.58 -9.12 -9.16
CA ALA A 109 9.96 -8.27 -8.14
C ALA A 109 9.63 -9.05 -6.85
N MET A 110 9.10 -10.27 -6.98
CA MET A 110 8.76 -11.12 -5.83
C MET A 110 10.00 -11.63 -5.08
N ARG A 111 11.04 -12.07 -5.81
CA ARG A 111 12.31 -12.47 -5.21
C ARG A 111 12.98 -11.30 -4.50
N ASP A 112 13.08 -10.15 -5.15
CA ASP A 112 13.63 -8.94 -4.56
C ASP A 112 12.85 -8.55 -3.29
N ALA A 113 11.52 -8.67 -3.31
CA ALA A 113 10.68 -8.37 -2.14
C ALA A 113 10.98 -9.29 -0.95
N ALA A 114 11.16 -10.60 -1.18
CA ALA A 114 11.56 -11.55 -0.13
C ALA A 114 12.93 -11.24 0.46
N VAL A 115 13.91 -10.92 -0.39
CA VAL A 115 15.27 -10.57 0.08
C VAL A 115 15.27 -9.26 0.85
N GLU A 116 14.55 -8.24 0.37
CA GLU A 116 14.49 -6.91 1.00
C GLU A 116 13.74 -6.95 2.34
N SER A 117 12.78 -7.85 2.52
CA SER A 117 12.14 -8.08 3.82
C SER A 117 12.95 -8.98 4.75
N GLU A 118 14.21 -9.30 4.43
CA GLU A 118 15.09 -10.18 5.19
C GLU A 118 14.58 -11.63 5.31
N ALA A 119 13.63 -12.03 4.45
CA ALA A 119 13.18 -13.41 4.39
C ALA A 119 14.22 -14.31 3.72
N THR A 120 14.43 -15.50 4.29
CA THR A 120 15.33 -16.50 3.71
C THR A 120 14.60 -17.27 2.60
N VAL A 121 15.00 -17.05 1.34
CA VAL A 121 14.44 -17.74 0.17
C VAL A 121 14.94 -19.18 0.11
N VAL A 122 14.02 -20.13 0.02
CA VAL A 122 14.28 -21.57 -0.10
C VAL A 122 14.14 -22.04 -1.56
N ALA A 123 13.07 -21.62 -2.23
CA ALA A 123 12.79 -22.00 -3.61
C ALA A 123 11.90 -20.95 -4.28
N GLU A 124 11.83 -20.98 -5.61
CA GLU A 124 10.84 -20.18 -6.35
C GLU A 124 10.37 -20.92 -7.59
N SER A 125 9.15 -20.61 -8.03
CA SER A 125 8.58 -21.12 -9.27
C SER A 125 7.60 -20.10 -9.83
N PHE A 126 7.76 -19.77 -11.11
CA PHE A 126 6.88 -18.86 -11.82
C PHE A 126 6.41 -19.50 -13.13
N HIS A 127 5.22 -19.14 -13.56
CA HIS A 127 4.63 -19.56 -14.82
C HIS A 127 4.03 -18.35 -15.52
N GLU A 128 4.55 -18.03 -16.70
CA GLU A 128 3.95 -17.05 -17.61
C GLU A 128 2.90 -17.72 -18.51
N PHE A 129 1.70 -17.14 -18.51
CA PHE A 129 0.61 -17.52 -19.40
C PHE A 129 0.71 -16.79 -20.75
N LYS A 130 -0.01 -17.30 -21.75
CA LYS A 130 -0.11 -16.66 -23.07
C LYS A 130 -1.45 -15.94 -23.23
N PRO A 131 -1.46 -14.70 -23.77
CA PRO A 131 -0.30 -13.96 -24.27
C PRO A 131 0.57 -13.28 -23.20
N TRP A 132 0.08 -13.15 -21.96
CA TRP A 132 0.79 -12.56 -20.82
C TRP A 132 0.12 -12.95 -19.50
N GLY A 133 0.71 -12.51 -18.39
CA GLY A 133 0.25 -12.76 -17.03
C GLY A 133 1.07 -13.86 -16.37
N VAL A 134 1.24 -13.77 -15.06
CA VAL A 134 2.13 -14.64 -14.29
C VAL A 134 1.41 -15.16 -13.05
N SER A 135 1.59 -16.44 -12.76
CA SER A 135 1.39 -16.99 -11.42
C SER A 135 2.74 -17.45 -10.88
N GLY A 136 3.04 -17.17 -9.62
CA GLY A 136 4.25 -17.71 -9.03
C GLY A 136 4.34 -17.57 -7.53
N ALA A 137 5.34 -18.26 -6.99
CA ALA A 137 5.59 -18.37 -5.58
C ALA A 137 7.09 -18.29 -5.29
N VAL A 138 7.44 -17.58 -4.23
CA VAL A 138 8.73 -17.66 -3.54
C VAL A 138 8.48 -18.36 -2.22
N ILE A 139 9.03 -19.56 -2.07
CA ILE A 139 9.01 -20.29 -0.81
C ILE A 139 10.12 -19.70 0.06
N ILE A 140 9.73 -19.22 1.24
CA ILE A 140 10.67 -18.73 2.26
C ILE A 140 10.70 -19.71 3.43
N GLN A 141 11.66 -19.56 4.34
CA GLN A 141 11.71 -20.39 5.53
C GLN A 141 10.37 -20.30 6.29
N GLU A 142 9.71 -21.46 6.46
CA GLU A 142 8.45 -21.65 7.20
C GLU A 142 7.17 -21.03 6.60
N SER A 143 7.21 -20.44 5.38
CA SER A 143 6.06 -19.77 4.77
C SER A 143 6.24 -19.47 3.26
N HIS A 144 5.59 -18.44 2.68
CA HIS A 144 5.64 -18.16 1.24
C HIS A 144 5.17 -16.76 0.86
N TYR A 145 5.70 -16.24 -0.25
CA TYR A 145 5.16 -15.09 -0.98
C TYR A 145 4.61 -15.54 -2.33
N THR A 146 3.37 -15.21 -2.66
CA THR A 146 2.71 -15.59 -3.92
C THR A 146 2.19 -14.37 -4.68
N ILE A 147 2.08 -14.52 -6.00
CA ILE A 147 1.47 -13.50 -6.86
C ILE A 147 0.71 -14.13 -8.03
N HIS A 148 -0.42 -13.52 -8.36
CA HIS A 148 -1.17 -13.75 -9.59
C HIS A 148 -1.45 -12.41 -10.26
N THR A 149 -1.14 -12.28 -11.55
CA THR A 149 -1.30 -11.01 -12.28
C THR A 149 -2.28 -11.12 -13.43
N TRP A 150 -3.08 -10.08 -13.62
CA TRP A 150 -3.95 -9.88 -14.79
C TRP A 150 -3.61 -8.52 -15.43
N PRO A 151 -2.62 -8.48 -16.35
CA PRO A 151 -2.17 -7.23 -16.99
C PRO A 151 -3.31 -6.45 -17.65
N GLU A 152 -4.22 -7.13 -18.35
CA GLU A 152 -5.39 -6.54 -19.00
C GLU A 152 -6.35 -5.82 -18.04
N HIS A 153 -6.27 -6.15 -16.75
CA HIS A 153 -7.02 -5.51 -15.67
C HIS A 153 -6.15 -4.59 -14.82
N LYS A 154 -4.86 -4.44 -15.16
CA LYS A 154 -3.86 -3.71 -14.36
C LYS A 154 -3.89 -4.16 -12.90
N TYR A 155 -4.06 -5.46 -12.69
CA TYR A 155 -4.36 -6.03 -11.38
C TYR A 155 -3.36 -7.12 -11.00
N ALA A 156 -3.00 -7.16 -9.72
CA ALA A 156 -2.30 -8.30 -9.15
C ALA A 156 -2.86 -8.62 -7.74
N ALA A 157 -3.04 -9.92 -7.48
CA ALA A 157 -3.26 -10.46 -6.16
C ALA A 157 -1.92 -10.93 -5.61
N VAL A 158 -1.52 -10.44 -4.44
CA VAL A 158 -0.26 -10.78 -3.79
C VAL A 158 -0.56 -11.31 -2.40
N ASP A 159 0.08 -12.40 -2.02
CA ASP A 159 0.04 -12.93 -0.67
C ASP A 159 1.44 -12.94 -0.08
N LEU A 160 1.61 -12.33 1.09
CA LEU A 160 2.85 -12.36 1.87
C LEU A 160 2.56 -13.07 3.19
N PHE A 161 2.82 -14.38 3.24
CA PHE A 161 2.77 -15.15 4.47
C PHE A 161 4.17 -15.26 5.05
N TYR A 162 4.33 -14.86 6.31
CA TYR A 162 5.58 -14.92 7.05
C TYR A 162 5.35 -15.26 8.53
N CYS A 163 6.35 -15.86 9.15
CA CYS A 163 6.45 -16.02 10.59
C CYS A 163 7.20 -14.83 11.20
N GLY A 164 6.88 -14.50 12.46
CA GLY A 164 7.48 -13.37 13.15
C GLY A 164 8.97 -13.52 13.46
N GLY A 165 9.58 -12.45 13.98
CA GLY A 165 10.95 -12.44 14.52
C GLY A 165 11.94 -11.63 13.70
N THR A 166 12.03 -11.86 12.38
CA THR A 166 13.07 -11.23 11.53
C THR A 166 12.56 -10.64 10.22
N VAL A 167 11.35 -11.00 9.77
CA VAL A 167 10.84 -10.57 8.47
C VAL A 167 10.28 -9.15 8.55
N GLN A 168 10.89 -8.21 7.83
CA GLN A 168 10.45 -6.82 7.70
C GLN A 168 9.48 -6.66 6.53
N VAL A 169 8.24 -7.15 6.68
CA VAL A 169 7.29 -7.25 5.55
C VAL A 169 6.96 -5.90 4.89
N HIS A 170 7.05 -4.79 5.64
CA HIS A 170 6.82 -3.45 5.10
C HIS A 170 7.81 -3.11 3.98
N GLN A 171 9.03 -3.64 4.01
CA GLN A 171 10.01 -3.46 2.94
C GLN A 171 9.60 -4.21 1.67
N ALA A 172 9.09 -5.45 1.79
CA ALA A 172 8.53 -6.19 0.67
C ALA A 172 7.38 -5.40 0.02
N VAL A 173 6.43 -4.92 0.82
CA VAL A 173 5.29 -4.13 0.34
C VAL A 173 5.76 -2.85 -0.38
N ASN A 174 6.73 -2.13 0.18
CA ASN A 174 7.30 -0.93 -0.44
C ASN A 174 8.00 -1.23 -1.76
N LEU A 175 8.72 -2.35 -1.85
CA LEU A 175 9.37 -2.76 -3.08
C LEU A 175 8.35 -3.10 -4.17
N LEU A 176 7.34 -3.92 -3.85
CA LEU A 176 6.29 -4.28 -4.78
C LEU A 176 5.50 -3.06 -5.27
N ARG A 177 5.21 -2.10 -4.38
CA ARG A 177 4.58 -0.82 -4.72
C ARG A 177 5.42 -0.04 -5.73
N LYS A 178 6.73 0.07 -5.52
CA LYS A 178 7.66 0.73 -6.47
C LYS A 178 7.72 0.01 -7.83
N ARG A 179 7.69 -1.32 -7.83
CA ARG A 179 7.80 -2.15 -9.04
C ARG A 179 6.53 -2.12 -9.89
N PHE A 180 5.38 -2.30 -9.24
CA PHE A 180 4.10 -2.46 -9.94
C PHE A 180 3.32 -1.15 -10.07
N GLN A 181 3.66 -0.11 -9.30
CA GLN A 181 3.06 1.22 -9.37
C GLN A 181 1.51 1.18 -9.37
N PRO A 182 0.87 0.52 -8.38
CA PRO A 182 -0.57 0.52 -8.26
C PRO A 182 -1.10 1.93 -8.01
N GLU A 183 -2.28 2.23 -8.54
CA GLU A 183 -3.02 3.45 -8.20
C GLU A 183 -3.76 3.32 -6.86
N ARG A 184 -4.08 2.08 -6.46
CA ARG A 184 -4.77 1.78 -5.20
C ARG A 184 -4.37 0.40 -4.69
N MET A 185 -4.17 0.30 -3.39
CA MET A 185 -3.92 -0.97 -2.69
C MET A 185 -5.03 -1.25 -1.67
N LYS A 186 -5.36 -2.52 -1.46
CA LYS A 186 -6.24 -2.96 -0.38
C LYS A 186 -5.61 -4.15 0.35
N PHE A 187 -5.77 -4.18 1.67
CA PHE A 187 -5.09 -5.13 2.52
C PHE A 187 -6.08 -5.89 3.41
N LEU A 188 -5.83 -7.19 3.55
CA LEU A 188 -6.43 -8.05 4.55
C LEU A 188 -5.31 -8.85 5.21
N VAL A 189 -5.13 -8.70 6.52
CA VAL A 189 -4.24 -9.54 7.31
C VAL A 189 -5.05 -10.64 7.97
N VAL A 190 -4.57 -11.87 7.85
CA VAL A 190 -5.11 -13.04 8.53
C VAL A 190 -4.02 -13.58 9.46
N ARG A 191 -4.32 -13.71 10.76
CA ARG A 191 -3.41 -14.39 11.68
C ARG A 191 -3.50 -15.90 11.53
N ARG A 192 -2.33 -16.54 11.56
CA ARG A 192 -2.19 -17.97 11.29
C ARG A 192 -1.65 -18.66 12.54
N GLY A 193 -2.40 -19.65 13.03
CA GLY A 193 -2.06 -20.35 14.27
C GLY A 193 -2.15 -19.43 15.47
N LEU A 194 -3.36 -19.00 15.83
CA LEU A 194 -3.59 -18.22 17.05
C LEU A 194 -3.07 -18.99 18.26
N GLN A 195 -2.34 -18.32 19.15
CA GLN A 195 -1.64 -18.96 20.25
C GLN A 195 -2.61 -19.79 21.13
N SER A 196 -3.81 -19.27 21.41
CA SER A 196 -4.86 -19.95 22.17
C SER A 196 -5.35 -21.25 21.52
N GLU A 197 -5.16 -21.44 20.22
CA GLU A 197 -5.59 -22.62 19.48
C GLU A 197 -4.47 -23.65 19.30
N VAL A 198 -3.20 -23.21 19.34
CA VAL A 198 -2.04 -24.07 19.08
C VAL A 198 -1.29 -24.47 20.34
N THR A 199 -1.33 -23.66 21.41
CA THR A 199 -0.77 -24.07 22.70
C THR A 199 -1.74 -25.03 23.40
N HIS A 200 -1.36 -26.29 23.49
CA HIS A 200 -2.05 -27.24 24.35
C HIS A 200 -1.46 -27.12 25.78
N PRO A 201 -2.27 -27.18 26.84
CA PRO A 201 -1.77 -27.30 28.21
C PRO A 201 -0.93 -28.57 28.43
#